data_AF-A0A976FKJ5-F1
#
_entry.id   AF-A0A976FKJ5-F1
#
_cell.length_a   1.000
_cell.length_b   1.000
_cell.length_c   1.000
_cell.angle_alpha   90.00
_cell.angle_beta   90.00
_cell.angle_gamma   90.00
#
_symmetry.space_group_name_H-M   'P 1'
#
loop_
_entity.id
_entity.type
_entity.pdbx_description
1 polymer ?
#
loop_
_entity_poly.entity_id
_entity_poly.type
_entity_poly.pdbx_seq_one_letter_code
_entity_poly.pdbx_strand_id
1 'polypeptide(L)'
;MLRQTLRSSKAVVFGRSGFISLSSRDYSTSKEYDYIIVGAGSAGCVLANRLSVDNSKNVLLLEAGPSDRDRWDSFLMKMPAAVPLNLANDRYNWNYATEPQ
;
A
#
# COMPACT_ATOMS: atom_id res chain seq x y z
N MET A 1 -18.02 -20.61 15.59
CA MET A 1 -18.28 -19.28 16.20
C MET A 1 -17.01 -18.82 16.91
N LEU A 2 -16.01 -18.33 16.16
CA LEU A 2 -14.74 -17.85 16.70
C LEU A 2 -14.42 -16.49 16.07
N ARG A 3 -14.02 -15.59 16.96
CA ARG A 3 -14.09 -14.14 16.85
C ARG A 3 -13.11 -13.58 15.81
N GLN A 4 -13.60 -12.62 15.01
CA GLN A 4 -12.79 -11.76 14.16
C GLN A 4 -11.77 -10.98 14.99
N THR A 5 -10.48 -11.29 14.83
CA THR A 5 -9.38 -10.44 15.26
C THR A 5 -9.07 -9.45 14.15
N LEU A 6 -9.77 -8.31 14.14
CA LEU A 6 -9.41 -7.13 13.35
C LEU A 6 -8.02 -6.65 13.79
N ARG A 7 -6.97 -7.19 13.16
CA ARG A 7 -5.62 -6.63 13.23
C ARG A 7 -5.67 -5.24 12.59
N SER A 8 -5.56 -4.23 13.44
CA SER A 8 -5.27 -2.83 13.16
C SER A 8 -4.68 -2.62 11.76
N SER A 9 -5.53 -2.15 10.84
CA SER A 9 -5.12 -1.70 9.52
C SER A 9 -4.29 -0.43 9.71
N LYS A 10 -2.96 -0.57 9.75
CA LYS A 10 -2.05 0.56 9.60
C LYS A 10 -2.20 1.10 8.18
N ALA A 11 -3.03 2.11 8.00
CA ALA A 11 -3.01 2.93 6.79
C ALA A 11 -1.72 3.75 6.80
N VAL A 12 -0.81 3.47 5.87
CA VAL A 12 0.37 4.30 5.67
C VAL A 12 -0.01 5.41 4.72
N VAL A 13 -0.18 6.63 5.24
CA VAL A 13 -0.47 7.82 4.45
C VAL A 13 0.84 8.55 4.21
N PHE A 14 1.30 8.60 2.96
CA PHE A 14 2.41 9.47 2.56
C PHE A 14 1.88 10.88 2.32
N GLY A 15 2.25 11.83 3.18
CA GLY A 15 2.02 13.26 3.00
C GLY A 15 3.31 14.06 3.12
N ARG A 16 3.25 15.38 2.83
CA ARG A 16 4.38 16.33 2.76
C ARG A 16 5.31 16.39 3.99
N SER A 17 5.06 15.63 5.06
CA SER A 17 5.74 15.75 6.37
C SER A 17 6.30 14.43 6.94
N GLY A 18 6.31 13.31 6.20
CA GLY A 18 6.84 12.02 6.69
C GLY A 18 5.79 11.11 7.35
N PHE A 19 6.26 10.00 7.96
CA PHE A 19 5.44 8.91 8.51
C PHE A 19 4.61 9.37 9.72
N ILE A 20 3.28 9.15 9.69
CA ILE A 20 2.39 9.39 10.82
C ILE A 20 1.71 8.07 11.20
N SER A 21 1.89 7.62 12.45
CA SER A 21 1.13 6.51 13.05
C SER A 21 -0.12 7.08 13.73
N LEU A 22 -1.32 6.79 13.21
CA LEU A 22 -2.57 7.30 13.76
C LEU A 22 -3.12 6.39 14.88
N SER A 23 -3.50 7.00 16.01
CA SER A 23 -4.30 6.37 17.07
C SER A 23 -5.78 6.73 16.89
N SER A 24 -6.70 5.88 17.37
CA SER A 24 -8.15 6.08 17.24
C SER A 24 -8.72 7.35 17.89
N ARG A 25 -7.90 8.17 18.57
CA ARG A 25 -8.30 9.43 19.22
C ARG A 25 -8.01 10.69 18.42
N ASP A 26 -7.32 10.59 17.29
CA ASP A 26 -6.86 11.75 16.50
C ASP A 26 -7.73 12.02 15.25
N TYR A 27 -9.05 11.82 15.34
CA TYR A 27 -9.98 12.13 14.24
C TYR A 27 -10.31 13.63 14.20
N SER A 28 -9.28 14.47 14.08
CA SER A 28 -9.39 15.92 14.08
C SER A 28 -8.55 16.52 12.95
N THR A 29 -8.95 16.17 11.72
CA THR A 29 -8.90 16.96 10.47
C THR A 29 -9.09 15.97 9.32
N SER A 30 -10.26 16.01 8.66
CA SER A 30 -10.43 15.32 7.39
C SER A 30 -9.47 15.97 6.38
N LYS A 31 -8.35 15.30 6.09
CA LYS A 31 -7.49 15.73 4.98
C LYS A 31 -8.27 15.56 3.69
N GLU A 32 -8.51 16.66 2.99
CA GLU A 32 -9.13 16.66 1.68
C GLU A 32 -8.08 16.34 0.61
N TYR A 33 -8.49 15.57 -0.39
CA TYR A 33 -7.66 15.17 -1.52
C TYR A 33 -8.46 15.37 -2.80
N ASP A 34 -7.82 15.90 -3.83
CA ASP A 34 -8.42 16.07 -5.16
C ASP A 34 -8.51 14.73 -5.89
N TYR A 35 -7.53 13.84 -5.63
CA TYR A 35 -7.46 12.50 -6.22
C TYR A 35 -7.11 11.46 -5.17
N ILE A 36 -7.87 10.36 -5.15
CA ILE A 36 -7.56 9.16 -4.36
C ILE A 36 -7.34 8.01 -5.32
N ILE A 37 -6.12 7.49 -5.35
CA ILE A 37 -5.70 6.36 -6.17
C ILE A 37 -5.58 5.14 -5.27
N VAL A 38 -6.29 4.07 -5.59
CA VAL A 38 -6.25 2.80 -4.85
C VAL A 38 -5.47 1.77 -5.67
N GLY A 39 -4.34 1.33 -5.13
CA GLY A 39 -3.38 0.43 -5.74
C GLY A 39 -2.17 1.18 -6.33
N ALA A 40 -1.00 1.03 -5.71
CA ALA A 40 0.32 1.45 -6.19
C ALA A 40 0.94 0.41 -7.14
N GLY A 41 0.13 -0.24 -7.98
CA GLY A 41 0.62 -1.04 -9.09
C GLY A 41 1.20 -0.19 -10.23
N SER A 42 1.52 -0.81 -11.36
CA SER A 42 2.14 -0.14 -12.52
C SER A 42 1.37 1.09 -12.99
N ALA A 43 0.05 1.01 -13.09
CA ALA A 43 -0.78 2.15 -13.50
C ALA A 43 -0.91 3.22 -12.41
N GLY A 44 -1.13 2.80 -11.16
CA GLY A 44 -1.33 3.72 -10.03
C GLY A 44 -0.10 4.57 -9.74
N CYS A 45 1.10 3.97 -9.79
CA CYS A 45 2.35 4.71 -9.63
C CYS A 45 2.55 5.77 -10.74
N VAL A 46 2.23 5.44 -11.99
CA VAL A 46 2.35 6.38 -13.12
C VAL A 46 1.36 7.53 -12.99
N LEU A 47 0.11 7.24 -12.64
CA LEU A 47 -0.94 8.24 -12.43
C LEU A 47 -0.59 9.18 -11.27
N ALA A 48 -0.19 8.62 -10.13
CA ALA A 48 0.21 9.39 -8.95
C ALA A 48 1.34 10.36 -9.31
N ASN A 49 2.40 9.85 -9.96
CA ASN A 49 3.55 10.65 -10.36
C ASN A 49 3.15 11.81 -11.31
N ARG A 50 2.26 11.57 -12.28
CA ARG A 50 1.84 12.61 -13.23
C ARG A 50 0.96 13.67 -12.57
N LEU A 51 0.01 13.26 -11.73
CA LEU A 51 -0.90 14.18 -11.06
C LEU A 51 -0.19 15.01 -9.99
N SER A 52 0.80 14.44 -9.30
CA SER A 52 1.56 15.13 -8.23
C SER A 52 2.57 16.16 -8.74
N VAL A 53 2.86 16.22 -10.05
CA VAL A 53 3.73 17.27 -10.63
C VAL A 53 3.08 18.65 -10.46
N ASP A 54 1.76 18.72 -10.49
CA ASP A 54 1.01 19.94 -10.26
C ASP A 54 0.81 20.16 -8.77
N ASN A 55 1.52 21.14 -8.21
CA ASN A 55 1.48 21.47 -6.78
C ASN A 55 0.12 22.00 -6.30
N SER A 56 -0.82 22.32 -7.20
CA SER A 56 -2.19 22.70 -6.83
C SER A 56 -3.07 21.50 -6.45
N LYS A 57 -2.64 20.27 -6.77
CA LYS A 57 -3.40 19.04 -6.55
C LYS A 57 -2.86 18.27 -5.34
N ASN A 58 -3.77 17.85 -4.45
CA ASN A 58 -3.51 16.93 -3.36
C ASN A 58 -3.87 15.51 -3.82
N VAL A 59 -2.86 14.64 -3.95
CA VAL A 59 -3.02 13.26 -4.42
C VAL A 59 -2.73 12.29 -3.29
N LEU A 60 -3.68 11.40 -2.99
CA LEU A 60 -3.52 10.28 -2.08
C LEU A 60 -3.35 8.98 -2.87
N LEU A 61 -2.26 8.25 -2.61
CA LEU A 61 -2.05 6.89 -3.12
C LEU A 61 -2.15 5.89 -1.96
N LEU A 62 -3.08 4.95 -2.07
CA LEU A 62 -3.28 3.87 -1.11
C LEU A 62 -2.80 2.56 -1.72
N GLU A 63 -2.02 1.79 -0.97
CA GLU A 63 -1.54 0.47 -1.37
C GLU A 63 -1.81 -0.53 -0.25
N ALA A 64 -2.31 -1.72 -0.61
CA ALA A 64 -2.61 -2.77 0.36
C ALA A 64 -1.35 -3.54 0.76
N GLY A 65 -0.40 -3.69 -0.16
CA GLY A 65 0.87 -4.35 0.07
C GLY A 65 1.78 -3.59 1.04
N PRO A 66 2.71 -4.30 1.70
CA PRO A 66 3.71 -3.66 2.55
C PRO A 66 4.71 -2.84 1.71
N SER A 67 5.23 -1.77 2.30
CA SER A 67 6.39 -1.05 1.77
C SER A 67 7.61 -1.99 1.67
N ASP A 68 8.36 -1.88 0.57
CA ASP A 68 9.63 -2.58 0.33
C ASP A 68 10.83 -1.86 0.98
N ARG A 69 10.62 -0.65 1.52
CA ARG A 69 11.66 0.12 2.23
C ARG A 69 11.93 -0.41 3.63
N ASP A 70 13.21 -0.48 3.99
CA ASP A 70 13.72 -0.78 5.33
C ASP A 70 13.19 -2.07 5.98
N ARG A 71 12.85 -3.09 5.17
CA ARG A 71 12.50 -4.43 5.66
C ARG A 71 13.67 -5.39 5.48
N TRP A 72 13.81 -6.28 6.45
CA TRP A 72 14.84 -7.32 6.44
C TRP A 72 14.71 -8.28 5.25
N ASP A 73 13.50 -8.47 4.72
CA ASP A 73 13.19 -9.37 3.62
C ASP A 73 12.98 -8.67 2.26
N SER A 74 13.30 -7.38 2.15
CA SER A 74 13.18 -6.63 0.90
C SER A 74 14.03 -7.19 -0.25
N PHE A 75 15.05 -7.99 0.05
CA PHE A 75 15.86 -8.67 -0.97
C PHE A 75 15.01 -9.61 -1.82
N LEU A 76 13.92 -10.17 -1.28
CA LEU A 76 13.00 -11.02 -2.03
C LEU A 76 12.32 -10.26 -3.18
N MET A 77 12.02 -8.98 -3.02
CA MET A 77 11.43 -8.15 -4.09
C MET A 77 12.45 -7.64 -5.10
N LYS A 78 13.70 -7.45 -4.66
CA LYS A 78 14.76 -6.80 -5.48
C LYS A 78 15.59 -7.80 -6.29
N MET A 79 15.67 -9.05 -5.85
CA MET A 79 16.43 -10.10 -6.52
C MET A 79 15.56 -10.87 -7.53
N PRO A 80 15.86 -10.83 -8.85
CA PRO A 80 15.07 -11.54 -9.85
C PRO A 80 14.96 -13.06 -9.60
N ALA A 81 16.00 -13.68 -9.04
CA ALA A 81 16.01 -15.10 -8.71
C ALA A 81 15.07 -15.49 -7.55
N ALA A 82 14.59 -14.53 -6.74
CA ALA A 82 13.69 -14.80 -5.61
C ALA A 82 12.21 -14.88 -6.00
N VAL A 83 11.85 -14.68 -7.27
CA VAL A 83 10.44 -14.72 -7.72
C VAL A 83 9.67 -15.96 -7.25
N PRO A 84 10.21 -17.20 -7.32
CA PRO A 84 9.50 -18.38 -6.83
C PRO A 84 9.14 -18.31 -5.34
N LEU A 85 9.99 -17.71 -4.52
CA LEU A 85 9.77 -17.56 -3.08
C LEU A 85 8.63 -16.57 -2.78
N ASN A 86 8.45 -15.57 -3.64
CA ASN A 86 7.34 -14.61 -3.51
C ASN A 86 6.01 -15.21 -3.95
N LEU A 87 6.01 -16.01 -5.02
CA LEU A 87 4.79 -16.64 -5.52
C LEU A 87 4.25 -17.70 -4.56
N ALA A 88 5.15 -18.39 -3.85
CA ALA A 88 4.80 -19.44 -2.88
C ALA A 88 4.24 -18.90 -1.54
N ASN A 89 4.23 -17.59 -1.31
CA ASN A 89 3.85 -16.99 -0.03
C ASN A 89 2.75 -15.94 -0.23
N ASP A 90 1.73 -15.93 0.64
CA ASP A 90 0.60 -14.99 0.62
C ASP A 90 0.96 -13.56 1.06
N ARG A 91 2.20 -13.34 1.51
CA ARG A 91 2.67 -12.05 1.99
C ARG A 91 2.78 -10.97 0.90
N TYR A 92 3.19 -11.36 -0.30
CA TYR A 92 3.37 -10.46 -1.45
C TYR A 92 2.57 -10.90 -2.68
N ASN A 93 1.93 -12.06 -2.60
CA ASN A 93 1.05 -12.60 -3.61
C ASN A 93 -0.39 -12.54 -3.08
N TRP A 94 -1.30 -11.99 -3.87
CA TRP A 94 -2.73 -11.99 -3.54
C TRP A 94 -3.35 -13.39 -3.45
N ASN A 95 -2.65 -14.40 -3.98
CA ASN A 95 -3.02 -15.81 -3.91
C ASN A 95 -4.46 -16.06 -4.40
N TYR A 96 -4.84 -15.38 -5.48
CA TYR A 96 -6.14 -15.58 -6.12
C TYR A 96 -6.24 -16.98 -6.72
N ALA A 97 -7.41 -17.60 -6.53
CA ALA A 97 -7.77 -18.87 -7.14
C ALA A 97 -8.90 -18.64 -8.15
N THR A 98 -8.83 -19.33 -9.28
CA THR A 98 -9.88 -19.33 -10.30
C THR A 98 -10.82 -20.52 -10.10
N GLU A 99 -11.96 -20.53 -10.80
CA GLU A 99 -12.70 -21.78 -10.97
C GLU A 99 -11.85 -22.86 -11.69
N PRO A 100 -12.18 -24.14 -11.51
CA PRO A 100 -11.59 -25.21 -12.32
C PRO A 100 -11.84 -24.98 -13.81
N GLN A 101 -10.84 -25.27 -14.63
CA GLN A 101 -10.91 -25.20 -16.09
C GLN A 101 -11.45 -26.51 -16.69
#